data_AF-A0A349JUU9-F1
#
_entry.id   AF-A0A349JUU9-F1
#
_cell.length_a   1.000
_cell.length_b   1.000
_cell.length_c   1.000
_cell.angle_alpha   90.00
_cell.angle_beta   90.00
_cell.angle_gamma   90.00
#
_symmetry.space_group_name_H-M   'P 1'
#
loop_
_entity.id
_entity.type
_entity.pdbx_description
1 polymer ?
#
loop_
_entity_poly.entity_id
_entity_poly.type
_entity_poly.pdbx_seq_one_letter_code
_entity_poly.pdbx_strand_id
1 'polypeptide(L)'
;MEEWSADSTRIRSQAEDAQGRFERIRGQLLPYAWEEGRRPCEERIGRLCLWYDGEDDWEPVPDPPDLVEARDELLTTLAGAADRIPADEWIVGQRIRYLGEAGRWEDAVRLARTCGAAVSSWCSVLEGFALHGMGRYEAALGSFRRGLETMDPEEARKWRDPTVLLDGKGSDILEDAAEVADEREWEAARARVWALADPLYLVAGNDRESEHYARWTYSKMSDDARNAWAMRWGDDLEEVAVRYGWDRGWERIRSTFGAVGGLPNVIGHQLPGGKEFMPPGQVLESPWSTASGVWVPEEKRPRSTHVPAYAPTLLPGVVQVALFQRGDSMVVAAATELPTNPDTVPKDPLPAGSSFPWPQPALLDGPEQIGLFLVDEAGRIKRTSSSLSEGIVHIAVPTGKYLLSVEAWAPEKGLGGRIRQGITTEALPDDVATLSDLILLHSPHVGDTLPQTLASALSSMRSSTRLEATRQLALGWEVFGLGWRQEDVAFELSFRKEEGSFFGRIGRWLGFGGGQEAPLQLEWSERGPSEIGPWFRSVEVTIPEVDPGKYVFRLEVTARGREELVRTRMVEIVP
;
A
#
# COMPACT_ATOMS: atom_id res chain seq x y z
N MET A 1 25.30 -38.49 28.96
CA MET A 1 25.32 -37.45 27.90
C MET A 1 25.01 -38.08 26.54
N GLU A 2 25.71 -39.16 26.15
CA GLU A 2 25.39 -39.95 24.93
C GLU A 2 23.95 -40.50 24.88
N GLU A 3 23.43 -41.06 25.97
CA GLU A 3 22.07 -41.65 26.01
C GLU A 3 20.95 -40.60 25.87
N TRP A 4 21.15 -39.39 26.40
CA TRP A 4 20.23 -38.26 26.25
C TRP A 4 20.26 -37.68 24.83
N SER A 5 21.45 -37.63 24.21
CA SER A 5 21.62 -37.18 22.82
C SER A 5 21.01 -38.15 21.80
N ALA A 6 21.09 -39.46 22.06
CA ALA A 6 20.47 -40.46 21.20
C ALA A 6 18.93 -40.42 21.28
N ASP A 7 18.38 -40.14 22.47
CA ASP A 7 16.93 -40.00 22.64
C ASP A 7 16.39 -38.72 21.98
N SER A 8 17.10 -37.59 22.06
CA SER A 8 16.69 -36.35 21.40
C SER A 8 16.64 -36.48 19.87
N THR A 9 17.65 -37.11 19.24
CA THR A 9 17.66 -37.35 17.79
C THR A 9 16.50 -38.25 17.36
N ARG A 10 16.18 -39.27 18.18
CA ARG A 10 15.04 -40.17 17.90
C ARG A 10 13.70 -39.44 17.99
N ILE A 11 13.50 -38.59 19.00
CA ILE A 11 12.28 -37.77 19.13
C ILE A 11 12.13 -36.87 17.91
N ARG A 12 13.23 -36.19 17.54
CA ARG A 12 13.28 -35.30 16.40
C ARG A 12 12.89 -36.01 15.09
N SER A 13 13.47 -37.17 14.82
CA SER A 13 13.14 -37.98 13.64
C SER A 13 11.67 -38.43 13.64
N GLN A 14 11.08 -38.77 14.79
CA GLN A 14 9.66 -39.10 14.88
C GLN A 14 8.75 -37.91 14.54
N ALA A 15 9.14 -36.71 14.94
CA ALA A 15 8.43 -35.47 14.62
C ALA A 15 8.52 -35.15 13.11
N GLU A 16 9.70 -35.32 12.50
CA GLU A 16 9.90 -35.20 11.05
C GLU A 16 9.09 -36.23 10.25
N ASP A 17 9.02 -37.47 10.73
CA ASP A 17 8.19 -38.51 10.12
C ASP A 17 6.70 -38.19 10.20
N ALA A 18 6.25 -37.58 11.31
CA ALA A 18 4.87 -37.12 11.47
C ALA A 18 4.55 -35.98 10.49
N GLN A 19 5.45 -34.99 10.40
CA GLN A 19 5.33 -33.89 9.45
C GLN A 19 5.28 -34.41 8.00
N GLY A 20 6.16 -35.36 7.67
CA GLY A 20 6.16 -36.00 6.35
C GLY A 20 4.91 -36.83 6.07
N ARG A 21 4.28 -37.45 7.08
CA ARG A 21 2.97 -38.13 6.93
C ARG A 21 1.88 -37.11 6.57
N PHE A 22 1.82 -36.01 7.29
CA PHE A 22 0.86 -34.94 7.03
C PHE A 22 1.00 -34.36 5.62
N GLU A 23 2.21 -34.00 5.17
CA GLU A 23 2.41 -33.45 3.82
C GLU A 23 2.05 -34.46 2.70
N ARG A 24 2.21 -35.77 2.96
CA ARG A 24 1.73 -36.81 2.03
C ARG A 24 0.20 -36.84 1.97
N ILE A 25 -0.48 -36.73 3.11
CA ILE A 25 -1.96 -36.66 3.17
C ILE A 25 -2.44 -35.41 2.43
N ARG A 26 -1.84 -34.24 2.69
CA ARG A 26 -2.11 -33.00 1.95
C ARG A 26 -1.99 -33.21 0.45
N GLY A 27 -0.85 -33.74 -0.02
CA GLY A 27 -0.61 -34.04 -1.42
C GLY A 27 -1.63 -35.00 -2.03
N GLN A 28 -2.16 -35.95 -1.25
CA GLN A 28 -3.20 -36.89 -1.67
C GLN A 28 -4.60 -36.26 -1.77
N LEU A 29 -4.85 -35.17 -1.06
CA LEU A 29 -6.14 -34.48 -1.00
C LEU A 29 -6.22 -33.23 -1.90
N LEU A 30 -5.10 -32.81 -2.52
CA LEU A 30 -5.09 -31.61 -3.38
C LEU A 30 -6.10 -31.69 -4.54
N PRO A 31 -6.81 -30.60 -4.86
CA PRO A 31 -7.64 -30.53 -6.06
C PRO A 31 -6.85 -30.79 -7.36
N TYR A 32 -7.56 -31.10 -8.45
CA TYR A 32 -6.96 -31.33 -9.75
C TYR A 32 -7.17 -30.11 -10.66
N ALA A 33 -6.08 -29.60 -11.23
CA ALA A 33 -6.11 -28.67 -12.35
C ALA A 33 -6.08 -29.43 -13.68
N TRP A 34 -6.75 -28.88 -14.71
CA TRP A 34 -6.58 -29.34 -16.08
C TRP A 34 -5.30 -28.73 -16.66
N GLU A 35 -4.52 -29.54 -17.37
CA GLU A 35 -3.27 -29.08 -18.01
C GLU A 35 -3.62 -28.13 -19.17
N GLU A 36 -3.57 -26.82 -18.92
CA GLU A 36 -3.77 -25.79 -19.95
C GLU A 36 -2.52 -25.63 -20.83
N GLY A 37 -2.22 -26.65 -21.64
CA GLY A 37 -1.14 -26.60 -22.64
C GLY A 37 0.25 -26.28 -22.08
N ARG A 38 1.26 -26.19 -22.96
CA ARG A 38 2.60 -25.72 -22.58
C ARG A 38 2.57 -24.19 -22.47
N ARG A 39 2.42 -23.65 -21.25
CA ARG A 39 2.67 -22.23 -21.00
C ARG A 39 4.19 -21.95 -21.03
N PRO A 40 4.67 -20.94 -21.79
CA PRO A 40 6.08 -20.55 -21.74
C PRO A 40 6.42 -20.02 -20.35
N CYS A 41 7.68 -20.20 -19.93
CA CYS A 41 8.11 -19.67 -18.64
C CYS A 41 8.30 -18.16 -18.72
N GLU A 42 7.58 -17.38 -17.90
CA GLU A 42 7.66 -15.92 -17.92
C GLU A 42 8.80 -15.41 -17.03
N GLU A 43 8.94 -15.98 -15.83
CA GLU A 43 10.08 -15.72 -14.95
C GLU A 43 10.63 -17.02 -14.37
N ARG A 44 11.96 -17.12 -14.28
CA ARG A 44 12.64 -18.29 -13.74
C ARG A 44 13.49 -17.91 -12.54
N ILE A 45 13.19 -18.54 -11.40
CA ILE A 45 13.93 -18.42 -10.15
C ILE A 45 14.45 -19.81 -9.80
N GLY A 46 15.74 -20.05 -10.02
CA GLY A 46 16.36 -21.37 -9.86
C GLY A 46 15.60 -22.50 -10.57
N ARG A 47 14.99 -23.41 -9.80
CA ARG A 47 14.22 -24.57 -10.29
C ARG A 47 12.76 -24.24 -10.60
N LEU A 48 12.28 -23.06 -10.23
CA LEU A 48 10.88 -22.65 -10.35
C LEU A 48 10.63 -21.81 -11.60
N CYS A 49 9.43 -21.96 -12.13
CA CYS A 49 8.90 -21.17 -13.22
C CYS A 49 7.64 -20.47 -12.74
N LEU A 50 7.59 -19.15 -12.91
CA LEU A 50 6.47 -18.32 -12.52
C LEU A 50 5.70 -17.88 -13.77
N TRP A 51 4.39 -17.79 -13.59
CA TRP A 51 3.42 -17.27 -14.55
C TRP A 51 2.62 -16.17 -13.86
N TYR A 52 2.35 -15.09 -14.59
CA TYR A 52 1.58 -13.97 -14.07
C TYR A 52 0.12 -13.97 -14.56
N ASP A 53 -0.25 -14.92 -15.42
CA ASP A 53 -1.58 -15.07 -15.97
C ASP A 53 -2.36 -16.24 -15.35
N GLY A 54 -3.66 -16.06 -15.11
CA GLY A 54 -4.56 -17.14 -14.66
C GLY A 54 -4.67 -17.35 -13.15
N GLU A 55 -4.00 -16.53 -12.32
CA GLU A 55 -4.29 -16.49 -10.87
C GLU A 55 -5.66 -15.84 -10.57
N ASP A 56 -6.14 -14.94 -11.44
CA ASP A 56 -7.40 -14.20 -11.24
C ASP A 56 -8.66 -15.10 -11.21
N ASP A 57 -8.60 -16.28 -11.83
CA ASP A 57 -9.71 -17.24 -11.88
C ASP A 57 -9.60 -18.33 -10.80
N TRP A 58 -8.52 -18.32 -10.01
CA TRP A 58 -8.30 -19.28 -8.94
C TRP A 58 -8.76 -18.73 -7.59
N GLU A 59 -9.50 -19.54 -6.83
CA GLU A 59 -9.93 -19.19 -5.47
C GLU A 59 -9.42 -20.23 -4.47
N PRO A 60 -8.86 -19.80 -3.32
CA PRO A 60 -8.48 -20.73 -2.27
C PRO A 60 -9.64 -21.60 -1.78
N VAL A 61 -9.41 -22.90 -1.79
CA VAL A 61 -10.37 -23.90 -1.33
C VAL A 61 -10.11 -24.20 0.15
N PRO A 62 -11.12 -24.17 1.03
CA PRO A 62 -10.98 -24.57 2.42
C PRO A 62 -10.42 -25.99 2.55
N ASP A 63 -9.58 -26.21 3.57
CA ASP A 63 -9.04 -27.54 3.84
C ASP A 63 -10.17 -28.57 4.08
N PRO A 64 -10.14 -29.74 3.43
CA PRO A 64 -11.13 -30.78 3.68
C PRO A 64 -11.02 -31.32 5.12
N PRO A 65 -12.12 -31.84 5.72
CA PRO A 65 -12.12 -32.31 7.11
C PRO A 65 -10.99 -33.31 7.43
N ASP A 66 -10.69 -34.24 6.53
CA ASP A 66 -9.61 -35.23 6.69
C ASP A 66 -8.23 -34.55 6.83
N LEU A 67 -8.01 -33.43 6.13
CA LEU A 67 -6.77 -32.67 6.23
C LEU A 67 -6.69 -31.87 7.53
N VAL A 68 -7.83 -31.34 8.00
CA VAL A 68 -7.95 -30.68 9.31
C VAL A 68 -7.63 -31.66 10.44
N GLU A 69 -8.22 -32.86 10.41
CA GLU A 69 -7.94 -33.92 11.39
C GLU A 69 -6.46 -34.33 11.37
N ALA A 70 -5.89 -34.58 10.19
CA ALA A 70 -4.48 -34.90 10.05
C ALA A 70 -3.55 -33.79 10.58
N ARG A 71 -3.94 -32.51 10.45
CA ARG A 71 -3.20 -31.37 11.02
C ARG A 71 -3.25 -31.38 12.54
N ASP A 72 -4.40 -31.64 13.13
CA ASP A 72 -4.55 -31.69 14.59
C ASP A 72 -3.77 -32.88 15.20
N GLU A 73 -3.72 -34.03 14.51
CA GLU A 73 -2.87 -35.17 14.89
C GLU A 73 -1.37 -34.81 14.84
N LEU A 74 -0.95 -34.11 13.79
CA LEU A 74 0.42 -33.61 13.67
C LEU A 74 0.76 -32.66 14.83
N LEU A 75 -0.09 -31.66 15.09
CA LEU A 75 0.10 -30.69 16.17
C LEU A 75 0.18 -31.37 17.53
N THR A 76 -0.62 -32.40 17.76
CA THR A 76 -0.58 -33.22 18.99
C THR A 76 0.77 -33.96 19.11
N THR A 77 1.24 -34.56 18.02
CA THR A 77 2.53 -35.27 17.99
C THR A 77 3.71 -34.32 18.26
N LEU A 78 3.71 -33.15 17.61
CA LEU A 78 4.74 -32.13 17.80
C LEU A 78 4.73 -31.56 19.23
N ALA A 79 3.56 -31.38 19.83
CA ALA A 79 3.45 -30.95 21.22
C ALA A 79 4.08 -31.97 22.19
N GLY A 80 3.78 -33.27 22.03
CA GLY A 80 4.39 -34.31 22.85
C GLY A 80 5.91 -34.45 22.64
N ALA A 81 6.41 -34.15 21.44
CA ALA A 81 7.85 -34.07 21.18
C ALA A 81 8.48 -32.88 21.91
N ALA A 82 7.84 -31.70 21.86
CA ALA A 82 8.30 -30.49 22.55
C ALA A 82 8.33 -30.65 24.08
N ASP A 83 7.43 -31.44 24.68
CA ASP A 83 7.47 -31.73 26.13
C ASP A 83 8.75 -32.46 26.55
N ARG A 84 9.39 -33.18 25.61
CA ARG A 84 10.62 -33.95 25.86
C ARG A 84 11.88 -33.22 25.41
N ILE A 85 11.80 -32.43 24.33
CA ILE A 85 12.91 -31.61 23.80
C ILE A 85 12.45 -30.16 23.55
N PRO A 86 12.19 -29.37 24.61
CA PRO A 86 11.52 -28.07 24.50
C PRO A 86 12.34 -26.98 23.79
N ALA A 87 13.66 -27.15 23.69
CA ALA A 87 14.56 -26.19 23.04
C ALA A 87 14.81 -26.49 21.55
N ASP A 88 14.13 -27.48 20.97
CA ASP A 88 14.31 -27.85 19.57
C ASP A 88 13.61 -26.83 18.65
N GLU A 89 14.40 -26.02 17.95
CA GLU A 89 13.94 -24.86 17.16
C GLU A 89 12.95 -25.24 16.05
N TRP A 90 13.20 -26.35 15.36
CA TRP A 90 12.31 -26.72 14.25
C TRP A 90 11.03 -27.37 14.73
N ILE A 91 10.99 -28.06 15.88
CA ILE A 91 9.70 -28.52 16.44
C ILE A 91 8.84 -27.32 16.80
N VAL A 92 9.41 -26.30 17.47
CA VAL A 92 8.68 -25.08 17.81
C VAL A 92 8.23 -24.33 16.54
N GLY A 93 9.11 -24.21 15.55
CA GLY A 93 8.80 -23.61 14.25
C GLY A 93 7.64 -24.32 13.53
N GLN A 94 7.70 -25.65 13.39
CA GLN A 94 6.61 -26.42 12.77
C GLN A 94 5.29 -26.25 13.50
N ARG A 95 5.30 -26.25 14.85
CA ARG A 95 4.07 -26.04 15.63
C ARG A 95 3.44 -24.69 15.33
N ILE A 96 4.24 -23.62 15.27
CA ILE A 96 3.73 -22.28 14.97
C ILE A 96 3.24 -22.17 13.54
N ARG A 97 3.99 -22.73 12.57
CA ARG A 97 3.56 -22.81 11.17
C ARG A 97 2.18 -23.47 11.04
N TYR A 98 2.01 -24.67 11.57
CA TYR A 98 0.75 -25.41 11.41
C TYR A 98 -0.39 -24.86 12.26
N LEU A 99 -0.12 -24.17 13.38
CA LEU A 99 -1.14 -23.38 14.07
C LEU A 99 -1.60 -22.19 13.22
N GLY A 100 -0.67 -21.49 12.55
CA GLY A 100 -0.97 -20.40 11.64
C GLY A 100 -1.76 -20.84 10.41
N GLU A 101 -1.37 -21.96 9.79
CA GLU A 101 -2.13 -22.58 8.69
C GLU A 101 -3.54 -23.00 9.13
N ALA A 102 -3.75 -23.36 10.40
CA ALA A 102 -5.08 -23.62 10.97
C ALA A 102 -5.86 -22.35 11.38
N GLY A 103 -5.29 -21.16 11.22
CA GLY A 103 -5.87 -19.91 11.72
C GLY A 103 -5.90 -19.76 13.24
N ARG A 104 -5.21 -20.65 13.98
CA ARG A 104 -5.15 -20.65 15.45
C ARG A 104 -4.05 -19.69 15.94
N TRP A 105 -4.13 -18.44 15.51
CA TRP A 105 -3.08 -17.44 15.73
C TRP A 105 -2.89 -17.09 17.22
N GLU A 106 -3.95 -17.05 18.02
CA GLU A 106 -3.84 -16.84 19.46
C GLU A 106 -3.05 -17.95 20.14
N ASP A 107 -3.22 -19.20 19.69
CA ASP A 107 -2.46 -20.35 20.20
C ASP A 107 -0.99 -20.23 19.80
N ALA A 108 -0.72 -19.83 18.56
CA ALA A 108 0.63 -19.58 18.05
C ALA A 108 1.36 -18.48 18.85
N VAL A 109 0.69 -17.36 19.15
CA VAL A 109 1.27 -16.28 19.99
C VAL A 109 1.57 -16.78 21.40
N ARG A 110 0.66 -17.54 22.03
CA ARG A 110 0.90 -18.10 23.37
C ARG A 110 2.08 -19.07 23.37
N LEU A 111 2.21 -19.89 22.33
CA LEU A 111 3.33 -20.80 22.17
C LEU A 111 4.65 -20.04 21.99
N ALA A 112 4.70 -19.03 21.11
CA ALA A 112 5.90 -18.23 20.86
C ALA A 112 6.40 -17.50 22.11
N ARG A 113 5.50 -17.00 22.96
CA ARG A 113 5.87 -16.33 24.22
C ARG A 113 6.43 -17.27 25.28
N THR A 114 6.14 -18.57 25.17
CA THR A 114 6.49 -19.57 26.18
C THR A 114 7.58 -20.53 25.71
N CYS A 115 8.07 -20.44 24.47
CA CYS A 115 9.12 -21.33 23.94
C CYS A 115 10.52 -21.14 24.57
N GLY A 116 10.70 -20.10 25.40
CA GLY A 116 11.76 -20.08 26.42
C GLY A 116 13.13 -19.51 26.00
N ALA A 117 13.93 -19.14 27.00
CA ALA A 117 15.16 -18.33 26.91
C ALA A 117 16.37 -18.98 26.21
N ALA A 118 16.28 -20.25 25.79
CA ALA A 118 17.38 -20.95 25.12
C ALA A 118 17.56 -20.50 23.64
N VAL A 119 16.52 -19.88 23.04
CA VAL A 119 16.52 -19.43 21.65
C VAL A 119 15.84 -18.06 21.48
N SER A 120 16.38 -17.05 22.15
CA SER A 120 15.72 -15.75 22.30
C SER A 120 15.38 -15.07 20.98
N SER A 121 16.26 -15.18 19.97
CA SER A 121 16.05 -14.59 18.65
C SER A 121 14.94 -15.30 17.88
N TRP A 122 14.98 -16.64 17.83
CA TRP A 122 14.00 -17.46 17.12
C TRP A 122 12.59 -17.33 17.70
N CYS A 123 12.44 -17.44 19.02
CA CYS A 123 11.15 -17.25 19.69
C CYS A 123 10.55 -15.86 19.42
N SER A 124 11.39 -14.82 19.33
CA SER A 124 10.94 -13.44 19.07
C SER A 124 10.44 -13.26 17.64
N VAL A 125 11.11 -13.81 16.63
CA VAL A 125 10.64 -13.73 15.24
C VAL A 125 9.41 -14.62 15.00
N LEU A 126 9.31 -15.75 15.70
CA LEU A 126 8.10 -16.59 15.71
C LEU A 126 6.90 -15.87 16.36
N GLU A 127 7.11 -15.10 17.44
CA GLU A 127 6.07 -14.23 18.00
C GLU A 127 5.66 -13.16 16.98
N GLY A 128 6.63 -12.55 16.28
CA GLY A 128 6.38 -11.61 15.20
C GLY A 128 5.51 -12.20 14.09
N PHE A 129 5.83 -13.41 13.62
CA PHE A 129 5.07 -14.14 12.60
C PHE A 129 3.63 -14.38 13.04
N ALA A 130 3.41 -14.86 14.27
CA ALA A 130 2.07 -15.13 14.79
C ALA A 130 1.26 -13.82 14.99
N LEU A 131 1.89 -12.75 15.45
CA LEU A 131 1.26 -11.43 15.58
C LEU A 131 0.91 -10.82 14.22
N HIS A 132 1.77 -11.00 13.22
CA HIS A 132 1.49 -10.60 11.84
C HIS A 132 0.24 -11.31 11.30
N GLY A 133 0.13 -12.63 11.51
CA GLY A 133 -1.07 -13.39 11.12
C GLY A 133 -2.37 -12.93 11.78
N MET A 134 -2.30 -12.29 12.96
CA MET A 134 -3.45 -11.64 13.62
C MET A 134 -3.77 -10.23 13.09
N GLY A 135 -2.97 -9.69 12.17
CA GLY A 135 -3.02 -8.28 11.74
C GLY A 135 -2.44 -7.29 12.76
N ARG A 136 -1.64 -7.74 13.73
CA ARG A 136 -1.05 -6.85 14.75
C ARG A 136 0.33 -6.36 14.34
N TYR A 137 0.41 -5.63 13.22
CA TYR A 137 1.67 -5.31 12.54
C TYR A 137 2.68 -4.52 13.39
N GLU A 138 2.25 -3.49 14.12
CA GLU A 138 3.16 -2.73 15.01
C GLU A 138 3.78 -3.63 16.09
N ALA A 139 2.99 -4.49 16.72
CA ALA A 139 3.46 -5.45 17.72
C ALA A 139 4.36 -6.54 17.10
N ALA A 140 4.03 -6.97 15.88
CA ALA A 140 4.83 -7.92 15.11
C ALA A 140 6.22 -7.34 14.82
N LEU A 141 6.30 -6.12 14.26
CA LEU A 141 7.55 -5.40 14.00
C LEU A 141 8.38 -5.20 15.27
N GLY A 142 7.74 -4.89 16.40
CA GLY A 142 8.42 -4.82 17.70
C GLY A 142 9.05 -6.16 18.11
N SER A 143 8.41 -7.28 17.78
CA SER A 143 8.90 -8.63 18.08
C SER A 143 9.99 -9.09 17.12
N PHE A 144 9.85 -8.80 15.82
CA PHE A 144 10.91 -9.02 14.83
C PHE A 144 12.18 -8.23 15.17
N ARG A 145 12.05 -6.96 15.59
CA ARG A 145 13.20 -6.14 16.00
C ARG A 145 13.98 -6.79 17.15
N ARG A 146 13.30 -7.25 18.22
CA ARG A 146 13.94 -7.98 19.33
C ARG A 146 14.65 -9.26 18.85
N GLY A 147 14.03 -9.96 17.90
CA GLY A 147 14.60 -11.16 17.29
C GLY A 147 15.88 -10.86 16.53
N LEU A 148 15.83 -9.88 15.63
CA LEU A 148 16.93 -9.47 14.76
C LEU A 148 18.08 -8.78 15.51
N GLU A 149 17.84 -8.22 16.69
CA GLU A 149 18.88 -7.68 17.59
C GLU A 149 19.73 -8.77 18.23
N THR A 150 19.18 -9.98 18.41
CA THR A 150 19.85 -11.12 19.07
C THR A 150 20.16 -12.28 18.13
N MET A 151 19.79 -12.16 16.86
CA MET A 151 20.14 -13.07 15.78
C MET A 151 21.62 -12.89 15.40
N ASP A 152 22.20 -13.91 14.75
CA ASP A 152 23.51 -13.76 14.13
C ASP A 152 23.54 -12.51 13.22
N PRO A 153 24.57 -11.63 13.30
CA PRO A 153 24.56 -10.37 12.57
C PRO A 153 24.48 -10.52 11.04
N GLU A 154 25.08 -11.56 10.46
CA GLU A 154 25.05 -11.81 9.01
C GLU A 154 23.64 -12.24 8.59
N GLU A 155 23.04 -13.16 9.34
CA GLU A 155 21.66 -13.58 9.12
C GLU A 155 20.67 -12.41 9.31
N ALA A 156 20.85 -11.63 10.38
CA ALA A 156 20.00 -10.47 10.65
C ALA A 156 20.13 -9.41 9.54
N ARG A 157 21.33 -9.20 8.99
CA ARG A 157 21.56 -8.27 7.87
C ARG A 157 20.89 -8.76 6.59
N LYS A 158 20.93 -10.07 6.30
CA LYS A 158 20.20 -10.71 5.20
C LYS A 158 18.69 -10.47 5.32
N TRP A 159 18.12 -10.66 6.50
CA TRP A 159 16.68 -10.47 6.73
C TRP A 159 16.25 -9.01 6.62
N ARG A 160 17.08 -8.07 7.06
CA ARG A 160 16.75 -6.63 6.99
C ARG A 160 16.84 -6.08 5.57
N ASP A 161 17.54 -6.77 4.67
CA ASP A 161 17.78 -6.33 3.31
C ASP A 161 16.54 -6.54 2.41
N PRO A 162 15.93 -5.46 1.89
CA PRO A 162 14.80 -5.57 0.96
C PRO A 162 15.23 -5.63 -0.51
N THR A 163 16.53 -5.63 -0.85
CA THR A 163 17.02 -5.48 -2.23
C THR A 163 16.40 -6.50 -3.19
N VAL A 164 16.18 -7.74 -2.75
CA VAL A 164 15.54 -8.79 -3.56
C VAL A 164 14.13 -8.44 -4.05
N LEU A 165 13.46 -7.50 -3.37
CA LEU A 165 12.11 -7.00 -3.68
C LEU A 165 12.12 -5.81 -4.64
N LEU A 166 13.24 -5.11 -4.80
CA LEU A 166 13.32 -3.85 -5.53
C LEU A 166 13.57 -4.08 -7.03
N ASP A 167 13.22 -3.08 -7.83
CA ASP A 167 13.68 -3.00 -9.21
C ASP A 167 15.19 -2.68 -9.26
N GLY A 168 15.79 -2.71 -10.45
CA GLY A 168 17.23 -2.46 -10.59
C GLY A 168 17.68 -1.13 -10.00
N LYS A 169 16.94 -0.04 -10.29
CA LYS A 169 17.28 1.29 -9.78
C LYS A 169 17.13 1.41 -8.25
N GLY A 170 16.10 0.77 -7.67
CA GLY A 170 15.91 0.72 -6.23
C GLY A 170 16.99 -0.09 -5.53
N SER A 171 17.43 -1.18 -6.17
CA SER A 171 18.55 -2.01 -5.70
C SER A 171 19.85 -1.20 -5.68
N ASP A 172 20.17 -0.51 -6.78
CA ASP A 172 21.35 0.35 -6.89
C ASP A 172 21.42 1.38 -5.74
N ILE A 173 20.29 2.01 -5.38
CA ILE A 173 20.22 2.98 -4.27
C ILE A 173 20.61 2.37 -2.92
N LEU A 174 20.19 1.12 -2.64
CA LEU A 174 20.54 0.45 -1.39
C LEU A 174 21.96 -0.10 -1.40
N GLU A 175 22.43 -0.61 -2.55
CA GLU A 175 23.78 -1.09 -2.74
C GLU A 175 24.78 0.05 -2.58
N ASP A 176 24.56 1.19 -3.23
CA ASP A 176 25.35 2.41 -3.08
C ASP A 176 25.41 2.86 -1.61
N ALA A 177 24.28 2.85 -0.90
CA ALA A 177 24.22 3.20 0.52
C ALA A 177 24.98 2.20 1.42
N ALA A 178 25.07 0.93 1.03
CA ALA A 178 25.84 -0.08 1.73
C ALA A 178 27.36 0.08 1.49
N GLU A 179 27.79 0.60 0.34
CA GLU A 179 29.21 0.80 0.01
C GLU A 179 29.87 1.94 0.80
N VAL A 180 29.12 2.94 1.25
CA VAL A 180 29.67 4.14 1.95
C VAL A 180 30.29 3.80 3.32
N ALA A 181 30.19 2.54 3.79
CA ALA A 181 30.67 2.09 5.09
C ALA A 181 30.11 2.90 6.28
N ASP A 182 28.96 3.58 6.09
CA ASP A 182 28.15 4.18 7.13
C ASP A 182 26.79 3.46 7.23
N GLU A 183 26.65 2.63 8.26
CA GLU A 183 25.41 1.89 8.56
C GLU A 183 24.19 2.81 8.68
N ARG A 184 24.38 4.07 9.07
CA ARG A 184 23.28 5.03 9.20
C ARG A 184 22.68 5.42 7.86
N GLU A 185 23.51 5.49 6.82
CA GLU A 185 23.04 5.80 5.47
C GLU A 185 22.20 4.65 4.92
N TRP A 186 22.70 3.42 5.08
CA TRP A 186 21.96 2.22 4.69
C TRP A 186 20.64 2.09 5.45
N GLU A 187 20.64 2.26 6.78
CA GLU A 187 19.40 2.21 7.57
C GLU A 187 18.42 3.34 7.22
N ALA A 188 18.91 4.54 6.85
CA ALA A 188 18.05 5.63 6.38
C ALA A 188 17.41 5.31 5.01
N ALA A 189 18.18 4.74 4.08
CA ALA A 189 17.68 4.30 2.78
C ALA A 189 16.66 3.15 2.95
N ARG A 190 16.96 2.15 3.79
CA ARG A 190 16.06 1.06 4.15
C ARG A 190 14.77 1.57 4.81
N ALA A 191 14.86 2.48 5.78
CA ALA A 191 13.70 3.06 6.42
C ALA A 191 12.81 3.82 5.42
N ARG A 192 13.41 4.51 4.43
CA ARG A 192 12.68 5.15 3.34
C ARG A 192 11.96 4.12 2.47
N VAL A 193 12.63 3.02 2.09
CA VAL A 193 11.98 1.92 1.33
C VAL A 193 10.72 1.47 2.07
N TRP A 194 10.82 1.16 3.36
CA TRP A 194 9.68 0.68 4.12
C TRP A 194 8.59 1.73 4.28
N ALA A 195 8.91 2.97 4.63
CA ALA A 195 7.92 4.04 4.70
C ALA A 195 7.12 4.15 3.40
N LEU A 196 7.80 4.09 2.25
CA LEU A 196 7.16 4.10 0.94
C LEU A 196 6.42 2.78 0.62
N ALA A 197 6.85 1.65 1.15
CA ALA A 197 6.21 0.36 0.89
C ALA A 197 4.93 0.10 1.70
N ASP A 198 4.70 0.85 2.78
CA ASP A 198 3.53 0.65 3.65
C ASP A 198 2.22 0.79 2.84
N PRO A 199 1.30 -0.21 2.82
CA PRO A 199 0.07 -0.14 2.03
C PRO A 199 -0.92 0.94 2.49
N LEU A 200 -1.12 1.14 3.78
CA LEU A 200 -1.98 2.21 4.34
C LEU A 200 -1.40 2.69 5.67
N TYR A 201 -1.06 3.98 5.78
CA TYR A 201 -0.68 4.60 7.05
C TYR A 201 -1.84 4.73 8.06
N LEU A 202 -3.09 4.52 7.63
CA LEU A 202 -4.24 4.35 8.52
C LEU A 202 -4.10 3.12 9.45
N VAL A 203 -3.37 2.10 9.01
CA VAL A 203 -3.18 0.86 9.78
C VAL A 203 -1.93 0.99 10.66
N ALA A 204 -2.05 0.54 11.90
CA ALA A 204 -0.96 0.69 12.87
C ALA A 204 0.20 -0.29 12.58
N GLY A 205 1.36 0.29 12.26
CA GLY A 205 2.56 -0.44 11.89
C GLY A 205 2.60 -0.74 10.39
N ASN A 206 3.80 -0.93 9.86
CA ASN A 206 4.00 -1.17 8.45
C ASN A 206 3.72 -2.64 8.11
N ASP A 207 2.57 -2.89 7.50
CA ASP A 207 2.15 -4.24 7.09
C ASP A 207 3.16 -4.88 6.14
N ARG A 208 3.65 -4.14 5.13
CA ARG A 208 4.55 -4.71 4.12
C ARG A 208 5.94 -5.05 4.67
N GLU A 209 6.47 -4.26 5.61
CA GLU A 209 7.69 -4.59 6.36
C GLU A 209 7.45 -5.78 7.29
N SER A 210 6.29 -5.82 7.97
CA SER A 210 5.94 -6.95 8.82
C SER A 210 5.81 -8.26 8.03
N GLU A 211 5.22 -8.20 6.84
CA GLU A 211 5.10 -9.32 5.91
C GLU A 211 6.47 -9.81 5.44
N HIS A 212 7.40 -8.89 5.13
CA HIS A 212 8.78 -9.26 4.76
C HIS A 212 9.43 -10.14 5.82
N TYR A 213 9.35 -9.74 7.09
CA TYR A 213 9.89 -10.54 8.19
C TYR A 213 9.09 -11.82 8.46
N ALA A 214 7.77 -11.80 8.25
CA ALA A 214 6.95 -13.00 8.33
C ALA A 214 7.36 -14.03 7.26
N ARG A 215 7.67 -13.59 6.04
CA ARG A 215 8.15 -14.44 4.93
C ARG A 215 9.53 -15.01 5.19
N TRP A 216 10.46 -14.22 5.73
CA TRP A 216 11.76 -14.74 6.19
C TRP A 216 11.59 -15.80 7.28
N THR A 217 10.70 -15.55 8.24
CA THR A 217 10.40 -16.51 9.32
C THR A 217 9.78 -17.78 8.74
N TYR A 218 8.86 -17.67 7.78
CA TYR A 218 8.27 -18.81 7.08
C TYR A 218 9.31 -19.61 6.29
N SER A 219 10.22 -18.93 5.58
CA SER A 219 11.33 -19.59 4.87
C SER A 219 12.21 -20.39 5.84
N LYS A 220 12.60 -19.80 6.97
CA LYS A 220 13.38 -20.49 8.01
C LYS A 220 12.63 -21.66 8.65
N MET A 221 11.32 -21.55 8.85
CA MET A 221 10.48 -22.70 9.27
C MET A 221 10.36 -23.78 8.19
N SER A 222 10.54 -23.44 6.92
CA SER A 222 10.43 -24.37 5.80
C SER A 222 11.73 -25.09 5.48
N ASP A 223 12.86 -24.57 5.98
CA ASP A 223 14.14 -25.24 5.85
C ASP A 223 14.12 -26.62 6.54
N ASP A 224 14.67 -27.62 5.85
CA ASP A 224 14.62 -29.05 6.20
C ASP A 224 13.22 -29.65 6.47
N ALA A 225 12.13 -28.94 6.20
CA ALA A 225 10.76 -29.46 6.29
C ALA A 225 10.29 -30.06 4.96
N ARG A 226 9.39 -31.05 5.02
CA ARG A 226 8.66 -31.49 3.82
C ARG A 226 7.71 -30.39 3.35
N ASN A 227 7.50 -30.29 2.05
CA ASN A 227 6.60 -29.32 1.43
C ASN A 227 5.85 -29.96 0.25
N ALA A 228 4.82 -29.27 -0.24
CA ALA A 228 3.97 -29.77 -1.32
C ALA A 228 4.70 -29.91 -2.67
N TRP A 229 5.76 -29.14 -2.92
CA TRP A 229 6.62 -29.28 -4.11
C TRP A 229 7.45 -30.57 -4.11
N ALA A 230 7.50 -31.32 -3.00
CA ALA A 230 8.29 -32.54 -2.84
C ALA A 230 9.79 -32.39 -3.20
N MET A 231 10.32 -31.16 -3.12
CA MET A 231 11.73 -30.85 -3.33
C MET A 231 12.34 -30.22 -2.08
N ARG A 232 13.67 -30.30 -1.96
CA ARG A 232 14.39 -29.66 -0.84
C ARG A 232 14.25 -28.14 -0.92
N TRP A 233 13.96 -27.50 0.22
CA TRP A 233 14.02 -26.04 0.37
C TRP A 233 15.45 -25.54 0.08
N GLY A 234 15.55 -24.42 -0.61
CA GLY A 234 16.83 -23.83 -1.03
C GLY A 234 16.61 -22.40 -1.51
N ASP A 235 17.68 -21.77 -2.00
CA ASP A 235 17.71 -20.34 -2.32
C ASP A 235 16.57 -19.89 -3.26
N ASP A 236 16.14 -20.76 -4.18
CA ASP A 236 15.05 -20.44 -5.10
C ASP A 236 13.68 -20.38 -4.44
N LEU A 237 13.37 -21.33 -3.57
CA LEU A 237 12.15 -21.33 -2.76
C LEU A 237 12.17 -20.24 -1.70
N GLU A 238 13.34 -19.93 -1.13
CA GLU A 238 13.52 -18.80 -0.24
C GLU A 238 13.23 -17.48 -0.96
N GLU A 239 13.83 -17.24 -2.13
CA GLU A 239 13.59 -16.03 -2.92
C GLU A 239 12.09 -15.91 -3.29
N VAL A 240 11.46 -17.00 -3.72
CA VAL A 240 10.03 -17.02 -4.04
C VAL A 240 9.18 -16.70 -2.81
N ALA A 241 9.48 -17.33 -1.66
CA ALA A 241 8.76 -17.07 -0.42
C ALA A 241 8.91 -15.62 0.06
N VAL A 242 10.08 -15.01 -0.12
CA VAL A 242 10.32 -13.60 0.26
C VAL A 242 9.64 -12.62 -0.71
N ARG A 243 9.70 -12.89 -2.01
CA ARG A 243 9.12 -12.00 -3.04
C ARG A 243 7.61 -12.11 -3.17
N TYR A 244 7.05 -13.31 -3.12
CA TYR A 244 5.64 -13.54 -3.41
C TYR A 244 4.84 -13.99 -2.20
N GLY A 245 5.52 -14.48 -1.16
CA GLY A 245 4.88 -15.13 -0.02
C GLY A 245 4.82 -16.64 -0.22
N TRP A 246 4.26 -17.33 0.78
CA TRP A 246 4.04 -18.76 0.68
C TRP A 246 2.71 -19.06 -0.01
N ASP A 247 2.70 -20.12 -0.82
CA ASP A 247 1.53 -20.55 -1.56
C ASP A 247 0.34 -20.80 -0.63
N ARG A 248 -0.81 -20.21 -0.97
CA ARG A 248 -2.06 -20.32 -0.20
C ARG A 248 -2.94 -21.47 -0.65
N GLY A 249 -2.65 -22.06 -1.81
CA GLY A 249 -3.29 -23.27 -2.25
C GLY A 249 -2.47 -23.99 -3.30
N TRP A 250 -2.90 -25.21 -3.60
CA TRP A 250 -2.13 -26.15 -4.39
C TRP A 250 -3.04 -27.04 -5.22
N GLU A 251 -2.64 -27.29 -6.45
CA GLU A 251 -3.37 -28.18 -7.36
C GLU A 251 -2.44 -29.20 -7.99
N ARG A 252 -2.97 -30.40 -8.24
CA ARG A 252 -2.27 -31.45 -8.99
C ARG A 252 -2.61 -31.34 -10.46
N ILE A 253 -1.58 -31.28 -11.31
CA ILE A 253 -1.76 -31.38 -12.76
C ILE A 253 -2.07 -32.84 -13.11
N ARG A 254 -3.21 -33.07 -13.77
CA ARG A 254 -3.48 -34.37 -14.40
C ARG A 254 -2.52 -34.57 -15.57
N SER A 255 -1.55 -35.46 -15.43
CA SER A 255 -0.74 -35.94 -16.55
C SER A 255 -1.65 -36.50 -17.64
N THR A 256 -1.48 -36.02 -18.86
CA THR A 256 -2.02 -36.68 -20.05
C THR A 256 -1.54 -38.15 -20.07
N PHE A 257 -2.46 -39.09 -20.29
CA PHE A 257 -2.30 -40.56 -20.23
C PHE A 257 -0.88 -41.07 -20.55
N GLY A 258 -0.25 -41.80 -19.62
CA GLY A 258 0.92 -42.67 -19.90
C GLY A 258 2.17 -42.47 -19.04
N ALA A 259 2.27 -41.41 -18.24
CA ALA A 259 3.42 -41.23 -17.33
C ALA A 259 3.21 -41.95 -16.00
N VAL A 260 3.64 -43.21 -15.91
CA VAL A 260 3.68 -43.94 -14.63
C VAL A 260 5.01 -43.64 -13.94
N GLY A 261 4.97 -42.96 -12.79
CA GLY A 261 6.10 -42.91 -11.84
C GLY A 261 6.84 -41.57 -11.64
N GLY A 262 6.24 -40.43 -11.97
CA GLY A 262 6.81 -39.11 -11.63
C GLY A 262 6.39 -38.59 -10.25
N LEU A 263 7.17 -37.66 -9.67
CA LEU A 263 6.69 -36.78 -8.59
C LEU A 263 5.37 -36.11 -9.02
N PRO A 264 4.43 -35.82 -8.11
CA PRO A 264 3.23 -35.08 -8.48
C PRO A 264 3.66 -33.74 -9.10
N ASN A 265 3.20 -33.45 -10.32
CA ASN A 265 3.26 -32.10 -10.87
C ASN A 265 2.24 -31.28 -10.08
N VAL A 266 2.73 -30.48 -9.13
CA VAL A 266 1.90 -29.58 -8.34
C VAL A 266 2.06 -28.16 -8.88
N ILE A 267 0.99 -27.39 -8.85
CA ILE A 267 1.00 -25.94 -9.03
C ILE A 267 0.69 -25.33 -7.66
N GLY A 268 1.55 -24.43 -7.19
CA GLY A 268 1.29 -23.58 -6.04
C GLY A 268 0.65 -22.28 -6.51
N HIS A 269 -0.32 -21.78 -5.74
CA HIS A 269 -1.07 -20.57 -6.05
C HIS A 269 -0.88 -19.53 -4.94
N GLN A 270 -0.61 -18.30 -5.33
CA GLN A 270 -0.58 -17.15 -4.42
C GLN A 270 -1.99 -16.59 -4.22
N LEU A 271 -2.15 -15.59 -3.34
CA LEU A 271 -3.44 -14.92 -3.22
C LEU A 271 -3.73 -14.08 -4.48
N PRO A 272 -4.93 -14.21 -5.07
CA PRO A 272 -5.36 -13.33 -6.15
C PRO A 272 -5.33 -11.85 -5.73
N GLY A 273 -5.11 -10.96 -6.70
CA GLY A 273 -5.10 -9.51 -6.48
C GLY A 273 -3.83 -8.97 -5.81
N GLY A 274 -2.74 -9.74 -5.79
CA GLY A 274 -1.43 -9.31 -5.33
C GLY A 274 -0.90 -8.12 -6.11
N LYS A 275 -0.34 -7.12 -5.40
CA LYS A 275 0.22 -5.91 -6.02
C LYS A 275 1.67 -5.66 -5.58
N GLU A 276 2.42 -4.96 -6.42
CA GLU A 276 3.75 -4.45 -6.07
C GLU A 276 3.62 -3.23 -5.16
N PHE A 277 3.92 -3.42 -3.88
CA PHE A 277 3.97 -2.33 -2.91
C PHE A 277 5.35 -1.71 -2.78
N MET A 278 6.43 -2.35 -3.27
CA MET A 278 7.75 -1.73 -3.26
C MET A 278 7.74 -0.44 -4.10
N PRO A 279 8.38 0.64 -3.63
CA PRO A 279 8.50 1.85 -4.43
C PRO A 279 9.37 1.58 -5.67
N PRO A 280 8.94 2.01 -6.87
CA PRO A 280 9.83 2.04 -8.02
C PRO A 280 11.08 2.86 -7.71
N GLY A 281 12.25 2.50 -8.25
CA GLY A 281 13.51 3.18 -7.93
C GLY A 281 13.48 4.69 -8.20
N GLN A 282 12.72 5.14 -9.21
CA GLN A 282 12.51 6.57 -9.48
C GLN A 282 11.72 7.31 -8.38
N VAL A 283 10.76 6.62 -7.73
CA VAL A 283 9.99 7.17 -6.61
C VAL A 283 10.85 7.15 -5.36
N LEU A 284 11.64 6.09 -5.14
CA LEU A 284 12.56 5.97 -4.01
C LEU A 284 13.63 7.07 -4.00
N GLU A 285 14.19 7.39 -5.18
CA GLU A 285 15.21 8.43 -5.33
C GLU A 285 14.66 9.83 -5.00
N SER A 286 13.45 10.16 -5.45
CA SER A 286 12.85 11.48 -5.25
C SER A 286 11.34 11.41 -4.99
N PRO A 287 10.93 10.99 -3.77
CA PRO A 287 9.51 10.84 -3.42
C PRO A 287 8.73 12.15 -3.56
N TRP A 288 9.35 13.27 -3.18
CA TRP A 288 8.79 14.63 -3.15
C TRP A 288 8.56 15.27 -4.52
N SER A 289 9.05 14.65 -5.60
CA SER A 289 8.77 15.07 -6.98
C SER A 289 7.81 14.14 -7.71
N THR A 290 7.25 13.13 -7.02
CA THR A 290 6.35 12.15 -7.65
C THR A 290 5.00 12.80 -7.95
N ALA A 291 4.62 12.88 -9.23
CA ALA A 291 3.32 13.42 -9.60
C ALA A 291 2.17 12.50 -9.19
N SER A 292 1.01 13.10 -8.93
CA SER A 292 -0.22 12.39 -8.59
C SER A 292 -0.61 11.37 -9.65
N GLY A 293 -1.02 10.17 -9.24
CA GLY A 293 -1.44 9.10 -10.14
C GLY A 293 -0.32 8.43 -10.94
N VAL A 294 0.93 8.85 -10.80
CA VAL A 294 2.09 8.18 -11.44
C VAL A 294 2.48 6.91 -10.68
N TRP A 295 2.33 6.92 -9.35
CA TRP A 295 2.62 5.77 -8.53
C TRP A 295 1.35 5.00 -8.20
N VAL A 296 1.03 4.04 -9.07
CA VAL A 296 0.00 3.02 -8.86
C VAL A 296 0.72 1.67 -8.70
N PRO A 297 0.38 0.85 -7.69
CA PRO A 297 0.95 -0.49 -7.54
C PRO A 297 0.81 -1.31 -8.82
N GLU A 298 1.91 -1.94 -9.28
CA GLU A 298 1.90 -2.81 -10.46
C GLU A 298 1.22 -4.15 -10.13
N GLU A 299 0.42 -4.65 -11.06
CA GLU A 299 -0.39 -5.87 -10.90
C GLU A 299 -0.03 -6.94 -11.93
N LYS A 300 0.46 -6.55 -13.11
CA LYS A 300 0.60 -7.47 -14.24
C LYS A 300 1.85 -8.32 -14.15
N ARG A 301 2.99 -7.72 -13.80
CA ARG A 301 4.29 -8.42 -13.70
C ARG A 301 5.12 -7.86 -12.54
N PRO A 302 4.60 -7.94 -11.31
CA PRO A 302 5.26 -7.40 -10.14
C PRO A 302 6.55 -8.18 -9.81
N ARG A 303 7.59 -7.48 -9.34
CA ARG A 303 8.83 -8.11 -8.86
C ARG A 303 8.56 -8.83 -7.54
N SER A 304 7.67 -8.29 -6.72
CA SER A 304 7.18 -8.84 -5.45
C SER A 304 5.68 -8.57 -5.33
N THR A 305 4.93 -9.51 -4.77
CA THR A 305 3.48 -9.33 -4.53
C THR A 305 3.17 -9.28 -3.05
N HIS A 306 2.13 -8.52 -2.70
CA HIS A 306 1.51 -8.56 -1.39
C HIS A 306 0.02 -8.29 -1.51
N VAL A 307 -0.77 -8.92 -0.65
CA VAL A 307 -2.21 -8.68 -0.48
C VAL A 307 -2.44 -8.28 0.97
N PRO A 308 -2.69 -6.99 1.27
CA PRO A 308 -2.99 -6.54 2.63
C PRO A 308 -4.28 -7.21 3.12
N ALA A 309 -4.20 -8.03 4.16
CA ALA A 309 -5.35 -8.82 4.62
C ALA A 309 -6.54 -7.97 5.09
N TYR A 310 -6.30 -6.71 5.49
CA TYR A 310 -7.33 -5.76 5.90
C TYR A 310 -7.93 -4.94 4.74
N ALA A 311 -7.31 -4.98 3.55
CA ALA A 311 -7.74 -4.27 2.35
C ALA A 311 -7.32 -5.05 1.08
N PRO A 312 -7.80 -6.30 0.90
CA PRO A 312 -7.44 -7.12 -0.26
C PRO A 312 -7.85 -6.46 -1.58
N THR A 313 -8.92 -5.65 -1.57
CA THR A 313 -9.24 -4.77 -2.69
C THR A 313 -8.70 -3.37 -2.42
N LEU A 314 -7.50 -3.08 -2.93
CA LEU A 314 -6.91 -1.73 -2.89
C LEU A 314 -7.03 -1.04 -4.25
N LEU A 315 -7.78 0.06 -4.29
CA LEU A 315 -8.04 0.84 -5.51
C LEU A 315 -7.28 2.18 -5.52
N PRO A 316 -7.12 2.81 -6.69
CA PRO A 316 -6.75 4.23 -6.74
C PRO A 316 -7.76 5.07 -5.94
N GLY A 317 -7.26 5.98 -5.11
CA GLY A 317 -8.11 6.85 -4.28
C GLY A 317 -8.90 7.87 -5.09
N VAL A 318 -10.12 8.21 -4.65
CA VAL A 318 -10.91 9.34 -5.17
C VAL A 318 -10.68 10.53 -4.28
N VAL A 319 -10.04 11.56 -4.81
CA VAL A 319 -9.54 12.67 -3.99
C VAL A 319 -9.29 13.94 -4.77
N GLN A 320 -9.61 15.06 -4.14
CA GLN A 320 -9.15 16.38 -4.52
C GLN A 320 -8.19 16.91 -3.45
N VAL A 321 -6.94 17.14 -3.83
CA VAL A 321 -5.92 17.75 -2.95
C VAL A 321 -5.67 19.20 -3.35
N ALA A 322 -5.48 20.05 -2.35
CA ALA A 322 -5.12 21.46 -2.55
C ALA A 322 -4.12 21.95 -1.49
N LEU A 323 -3.14 22.73 -1.96
CA LEU A 323 -2.12 23.35 -1.14
C LEU A 323 -2.36 24.87 -1.02
N PHE A 324 -2.28 25.38 0.20
CA PHE A 324 -2.46 26.79 0.56
C PHE A 324 -1.20 27.28 1.26
N GLN A 325 -0.23 27.81 0.50
CA GLN A 325 1.03 28.30 1.05
C GLN A 325 0.88 29.70 1.65
N ARG A 326 1.37 29.87 2.88
CA ARG A 326 1.31 31.07 3.71
C ARG A 326 2.69 31.34 4.30
N GLY A 327 3.54 32.03 3.55
CA GLY A 327 4.91 32.36 3.94
C GLY A 327 5.78 31.11 4.15
N ASP A 328 6.16 30.85 5.41
CA ASP A 328 6.95 29.70 5.87
C ASP A 328 6.11 28.46 6.25
N SER A 329 4.80 28.55 6.09
CA SER A 329 3.84 27.48 6.38
C SER A 329 2.95 27.17 5.19
N MET A 330 2.29 26.02 5.22
CA MET A 330 1.23 25.68 4.28
C MET A 330 0.13 24.88 4.95
N VAL A 331 -1.10 25.07 4.48
CA VAL A 331 -2.21 24.17 4.78
C VAL A 331 -2.38 23.23 3.59
N VAL A 332 -2.41 21.93 3.87
CA VAL A 332 -2.74 20.91 2.87
C VAL A 332 -4.13 20.39 3.21
N ALA A 333 -5.04 20.47 2.25
CA ALA A 333 -6.41 19.98 2.39
C ALA A 333 -6.68 18.89 1.36
N ALA A 334 -7.40 17.86 1.78
CA ALA A 334 -7.88 16.80 0.91
C ALA A 334 -9.35 16.50 1.21
N ALA A 335 -10.16 16.50 0.15
CA ALA A 335 -11.50 15.93 0.17
C ALA A 335 -11.44 14.57 -0.51
N THR A 336 -11.93 13.53 0.16
CA THR A 336 -11.83 12.14 -0.32
C THR A 336 -13.06 11.34 0.08
N GLU A 337 -13.29 10.25 -0.64
CA GLU A 337 -14.34 9.28 -0.38
C GLU A 337 -13.81 7.88 -0.66
N LEU A 338 -14.47 6.88 -0.10
CA LEU A 338 -14.21 5.49 -0.44
C LEU A 338 -14.43 5.27 -1.94
N PRO A 339 -13.46 4.71 -2.67
CA PRO A 339 -13.61 4.45 -4.08
C PRO A 339 -14.71 3.41 -4.30
N THR A 340 -15.65 3.71 -5.20
CA THR A 340 -16.63 2.73 -5.65
C THR A 340 -16.04 1.88 -6.76
N ASN A 341 -16.12 0.56 -6.64
CA ASN A 341 -15.72 -0.34 -7.71
C ASN A 341 -16.92 -0.64 -8.63
N PRO A 342 -16.92 -0.23 -9.91
CA PRO A 342 -17.94 -0.66 -10.85
C PRO A 342 -17.79 -2.14 -11.27
N ASP A 343 -16.58 -2.71 -11.21
CA ASP A 343 -16.25 -4.04 -11.74
C ASP A 343 -16.21 -5.16 -10.70
N THR A 344 -16.27 -4.85 -9.39
CA THR A 344 -16.42 -5.84 -8.31
C THR A 344 -17.78 -5.79 -7.64
N VAL A 345 -18.85 -5.40 -8.35
CA VAL A 345 -20.13 -6.02 -8.03
C VAL A 345 -19.94 -7.50 -8.36
N PRO A 346 -19.88 -8.40 -7.37
CA PRO A 346 -19.75 -9.81 -7.66
C PRO A 346 -20.85 -10.19 -8.65
N LYS A 347 -20.51 -10.82 -9.79
CA LYS A 347 -21.53 -11.30 -10.75
C LYS A 347 -22.53 -12.24 -10.08
N ASP A 348 -22.14 -12.83 -8.95
CA ASP A 348 -23.01 -13.45 -7.97
C ASP A 348 -22.73 -12.86 -6.58
N PRO A 349 -23.73 -12.40 -5.81
CA PRO A 349 -23.50 -11.99 -4.44
C PRO A 349 -22.74 -13.09 -3.70
N LEU A 350 -21.64 -12.71 -3.06
CA LEU A 350 -20.95 -13.54 -2.08
C LEU A 350 -22.02 -14.24 -1.22
N PRO A 351 -22.13 -15.57 -1.24
CA PRO A 351 -23.22 -16.26 -0.56
C PRO A 351 -23.24 -15.81 0.89
N ALA A 352 -24.42 -15.49 1.42
CA ALA A 352 -24.55 -15.04 2.80
C ALA A 352 -23.84 -16.03 3.74
N GLY A 353 -22.76 -15.59 4.38
CA GLY A 353 -21.87 -16.44 5.19
C GLY A 353 -20.55 -16.83 4.53
N SER A 354 -20.18 -16.29 3.37
CA SER A 354 -18.84 -16.45 2.80
C SER A 354 -17.82 -15.69 3.66
N SER A 355 -17.15 -16.42 4.56
CA SER A 355 -15.86 -16.00 5.08
C SER A 355 -14.88 -15.91 3.92
N PHE A 356 -13.99 -14.93 3.92
CA PHE A 356 -12.76 -15.06 3.15
C PHE A 356 -12.16 -16.47 3.43
N PRO A 357 -11.71 -17.21 2.41
CA PRO A 357 -11.27 -18.60 2.60
C PRO A 357 -10.01 -18.77 3.48
N TRP A 358 -9.40 -17.66 3.91
CA TRP A 358 -8.28 -17.61 4.86
C TRP A 358 -8.65 -16.77 6.10
N PRO A 359 -8.06 -17.09 7.27
CA PRO A 359 -8.35 -16.40 8.52
C PRO A 359 -8.18 -14.89 8.36
N GLN A 360 -9.24 -14.14 8.64
CA GLN A 360 -9.19 -12.69 8.55
C GLN A 360 -8.64 -12.08 9.84
N PRO A 361 -7.84 -11.00 9.76
CA PRO A 361 -7.38 -10.32 10.94
C PRO A 361 -8.55 -9.66 11.67
N ALA A 362 -8.44 -9.52 13.00
CA ALA A 362 -9.44 -8.81 13.81
C ALA A 362 -9.58 -7.31 13.43
N LEU A 363 -8.66 -6.80 12.60
CA LEU A 363 -8.71 -5.45 12.04
C LEU A 363 -9.92 -5.17 11.15
N LEU A 364 -10.63 -6.20 10.66
CA LEU A 364 -11.82 -6.00 9.83
C LEU A 364 -13.01 -5.45 10.61
N ASP A 365 -13.00 -5.52 11.94
CA ASP A 365 -14.03 -4.94 12.78
C ASP A 365 -13.68 -3.47 13.09
N GLY A 366 -14.40 -2.52 12.48
CA GLY A 366 -14.14 -1.11 12.74
C GLY A 366 -14.88 -0.15 11.80
N PRO A 367 -15.02 1.13 12.19
CA PRO A 367 -15.64 2.12 11.33
C PRO A 367 -14.78 2.38 10.09
N GLU A 368 -15.43 2.83 9.03
CA GLU A 368 -14.73 3.38 7.86
C GLU A 368 -13.92 4.61 8.27
N GLN A 369 -12.79 4.81 7.59
CA GLN A 369 -11.83 5.87 7.93
C GLN A 369 -11.29 6.56 6.70
N ILE A 370 -11.01 7.86 6.85
CA ILE A 370 -10.22 8.64 5.90
C ILE A 370 -9.03 9.27 6.63
N GLY A 371 -7.92 9.46 5.91
CA GLY A 371 -6.69 10.02 6.48
C GLY A 371 -5.88 10.83 5.48
N LEU A 372 -5.20 11.85 6.01
CA LEU A 372 -4.18 12.63 5.30
C LEU A 372 -2.87 12.53 6.08
N PHE A 373 -1.82 12.14 5.37
CA PHE A 373 -0.49 11.91 5.91
C PHE A 373 0.54 12.68 5.09
N LEU A 374 1.48 13.33 5.77
CA LEU A 374 2.63 13.99 5.18
C LEU A 374 3.89 13.42 5.81
N VAL A 375 4.71 12.76 4.98
CA VAL A 375 6.00 12.18 5.38
C VAL A 375 7.10 13.14 4.95
N ASP A 376 7.89 13.64 5.89
CA ASP A 376 9.01 14.55 5.58
C ASP A 376 10.28 13.82 5.16
N GLU A 377 11.34 14.57 4.82
CA GLU A 377 12.62 14.01 4.37
C GLU A 377 13.31 13.11 5.42
N ALA A 378 12.98 13.30 6.70
CA ALA A 378 13.48 12.49 7.80
C ALA A 378 12.59 11.26 8.10
N GLY A 379 11.54 11.04 7.31
CA GLY A 379 10.59 9.94 7.50
C GLY A 379 9.56 10.18 8.61
N ARG A 380 9.46 11.39 9.17
CA ARG A 380 8.48 11.70 10.21
C ARG A 380 7.12 11.94 9.57
N ILE A 381 6.09 11.33 10.16
CA ILE A 381 4.73 11.40 9.64
C ILE A 381 3.90 12.41 10.45
N LYS A 382 3.43 13.46 9.79
CA LYS A 382 2.35 14.33 10.25
C LYS A 382 1.04 13.76 9.73
N ARG A 383 0.04 13.56 10.60
CA ARG A 383 -1.22 12.90 10.22
C ARG A 383 -2.45 13.57 10.80
N THR A 384 -3.56 13.43 10.09
CA THR A 384 -4.92 13.66 10.58
C THR A 384 -5.83 12.60 9.99
N SER A 385 -6.82 12.13 10.74
CA SER A 385 -7.78 11.13 10.28
C SER A 385 -9.16 11.38 10.89
N SER A 386 -10.18 10.79 10.26
CA SER A 386 -11.57 10.83 10.72
C SER A 386 -12.23 9.49 10.49
N SER A 387 -13.16 9.12 11.38
CA SER A 387 -13.98 7.90 11.24
C SER A 387 -15.20 8.18 10.36
N LEU A 388 -14.94 8.54 9.10
CA LEU A 388 -15.94 8.81 8.08
C LEU A 388 -15.60 8.02 6.82
N SER A 389 -16.63 7.72 6.04
CA SER A 389 -16.55 7.08 4.71
C SER A 389 -16.14 8.05 3.61
N GLU A 390 -16.48 9.32 3.81
CA GLU A 390 -16.22 10.45 2.94
C GLU A 390 -16.05 11.70 3.79
N GLY A 391 -15.29 12.67 3.27
CA GLY A 391 -15.14 13.94 3.93
C GLY A 391 -13.78 14.55 3.70
N ILE A 392 -13.40 15.41 4.64
CA ILE A 392 -12.36 16.40 4.40
C ILE A 392 -11.42 16.42 5.58
N VAL A 393 -10.15 16.31 5.24
CA VAL A 393 -9.05 16.28 6.18
C VAL A 393 -8.04 17.34 5.76
N HIS A 394 -7.50 18.08 6.73
CA HIS A 394 -6.50 19.08 6.46
C HIS A 394 -5.48 19.16 7.58
N ILE A 395 -4.27 19.59 7.24
CA ILE A 395 -3.17 19.75 8.19
C ILE A 395 -2.34 20.98 7.83
N ALA A 396 -1.89 21.70 8.86
CA ALA A 396 -0.92 22.78 8.72
C ALA A 396 0.48 22.26 9.02
N VAL A 397 1.43 22.53 8.12
CA VAL A 397 2.83 22.15 8.25
C VAL A 397 3.75 23.28 7.78
N PRO A 398 5.03 23.31 8.19
CA PRO A 398 6.02 24.20 7.57
C PRO A 398 6.17 23.91 6.08
N THR A 399 6.55 24.90 5.28
CA THR A 399 6.98 24.67 3.89
C THR A 399 8.18 23.73 3.86
N GLY A 400 8.28 22.94 2.81
CA GLY A 400 9.35 21.97 2.62
C GLY A 400 8.96 20.88 1.64
N LYS A 401 9.66 19.74 1.75
CA LYS A 401 9.44 18.56 0.94
C LYS A 401 8.71 17.49 1.72
N TYR A 402 7.62 17.00 1.14
CA TYR A 402 6.79 15.96 1.74
C TYR A 402 6.35 14.95 0.70
N LEU A 403 6.21 13.70 1.11
CA LEU A 403 5.33 12.76 0.44
C LEU A 403 3.95 12.83 1.10
N LEU A 404 2.95 13.17 0.33
CA LEU A 404 1.56 13.14 0.74
C LEU A 404 0.93 11.75 0.45
N SER A 405 0.15 11.25 1.39
CA SER A 405 -0.76 10.11 1.23
C SER A 405 -2.17 10.53 1.65
N VAL A 406 -3.17 10.36 0.77
CA VAL A 406 -4.58 10.43 1.16
C VAL A 406 -5.15 9.03 1.04
N GLU A 407 -5.80 8.58 2.10
CA GLU A 407 -6.23 7.21 2.26
C GLU A 407 -7.69 7.16 2.70
N ALA A 408 -8.44 6.20 2.17
CA ALA A 408 -9.79 5.84 2.58
C ALA A 408 -9.82 4.33 2.80
N TRP A 409 -10.42 3.86 3.88
CA TRP A 409 -10.41 2.45 4.27
C TRP A 409 -11.75 2.03 4.86
N ALA A 410 -12.31 0.94 4.35
CA ALA A 410 -13.51 0.30 4.86
C ALA A 410 -13.15 -1.13 5.31
N PRO A 411 -12.88 -1.32 6.61
CA PRO A 411 -12.41 -2.60 7.15
C PRO A 411 -13.36 -3.76 6.85
N GLU A 412 -14.66 -3.62 7.17
CA GLU A 412 -15.66 -4.67 6.99
C GLU A 412 -15.88 -5.06 5.51
N LYS A 413 -15.52 -4.17 4.59
CA LYS A 413 -15.62 -4.40 3.14
C LYS A 413 -14.32 -4.96 2.54
N GLY A 414 -13.23 -5.03 3.30
CA GLY A 414 -11.91 -5.36 2.78
C GLY A 414 -11.45 -4.41 1.66
N LEU A 415 -11.90 -3.15 1.72
CA LEU A 415 -11.73 -2.16 0.65
C LEU A 415 -10.87 -1.01 1.14
N GLY A 416 -9.85 -0.65 0.35
CA GLY A 416 -9.04 0.53 0.56
C GLY A 416 -8.89 1.36 -0.70
N GLY A 417 -8.62 2.65 -0.52
CA GLY A 417 -8.28 3.58 -1.57
C GLY A 417 -7.09 4.43 -1.14
N ARG A 418 -6.11 4.62 -2.02
CA ARG A 418 -4.97 5.50 -1.72
C ARG A 418 -4.52 6.30 -2.94
N ILE A 419 -4.08 7.53 -2.69
CA ILE A 419 -3.22 8.28 -3.60
C ILE A 419 -1.95 8.71 -2.88
N ARG A 420 -0.84 8.77 -3.62
CA ARG A 420 0.40 9.38 -3.13
C ARG A 420 0.96 10.37 -4.14
N GLN A 421 1.46 11.49 -3.65
CA GLN A 421 2.13 12.51 -4.47
C GLN A 421 3.18 13.25 -3.66
N GLY A 422 4.24 13.68 -4.33
CA GLY A 422 5.25 14.56 -3.79
C GLY A 422 4.77 16.01 -3.72
N ILE A 423 5.20 16.71 -2.68
CA ILE A 423 5.03 18.14 -2.48
C ILE A 423 6.41 18.74 -2.26
N THR A 424 6.71 19.81 -2.98
CA THR A 424 7.91 20.63 -2.75
C THR A 424 7.49 22.08 -2.69
N THR A 425 7.73 22.73 -1.56
CA THR A 425 7.47 24.16 -1.32
C THR A 425 8.69 24.79 -0.67
N GLU A 426 8.95 26.05 -0.98
CA GLU A 426 10.03 26.84 -0.38
C GLU A 426 9.44 27.90 0.53
N ALA A 427 10.11 28.22 1.65
CA ALA A 427 9.68 29.31 2.52
C ALA A 427 9.80 30.64 1.79
N LEU A 428 8.71 31.42 1.79
CA LEU A 428 8.65 32.74 1.17
C LEU A 428 8.44 33.81 2.24
N PRO A 429 8.97 35.04 2.05
CA PRO A 429 8.61 36.17 2.89
C PRO A 429 7.10 36.45 2.86
N ASP A 430 6.56 36.96 3.97
CA ASP A 430 5.12 37.22 4.14
C ASP A 430 4.56 38.27 3.18
N ASP A 431 5.41 39.08 2.55
CA ASP A 431 5.02 40.08 1.55
C ASP A 431 5.14 39.57 0.11
N VAL A 432 5.60 38.33 -0.13
CA VAL A 432 5.61 37.72 -1.46
C VAL A 432 4.24 37.10 -1.73
N ALA A 433 3.61 37.54 -2.83
CA ALA A 433 2.28 37.07 -3.17
C ALA A 433 2.31 35.62 -3.64
N THR A 434 1.42 34.78 -3.10
CA THR A 434 1.25 33.38 -3.52
C THR A 434 -0.20 33.10 -3.87
N LEU A 435 -0.42 32.11 -4.73
CA LEU A 435 -1.74 31.63 -5.12
C LEU A 435 -1.84 30.14 -4.80
N SER A 436 -2.87 29.77 -4.05
CA SER A 436 -3.18 28.38 -3.71
C SER A 436 -3.61 27.57 -4.93
N ASP A 437 -3.66 26.26 -4.80
CA ASP A 437 -4.41 25.45 -5.77
C ASP A 437 -5.88 25.87 -5.80
N LEU A 438 -6.52 25.73 -6.97
CA LEU A 438 -7.96 25.96 -7.12
C LEU A 438 -8.74 24.81 -6.50
N ILE A 439 -9.70 25.06 -5.64
CA ILE A 439 -10.60 24.02 -5.11
C ILE A 439 -11.95 24.04 -5.80
N LEU A 440 -12.46 22.84 -6.12
CA LEU A 440 -13.80 22.61 -6.62
C LEU A 440 -14.71 22.37 -5.41
N LEU A 441 -15.80 23.12 -5.34
CA LEU A 441 -16.78 23.11 -4.28
C LEU A 441 -18.16 22.76 -4.85
N HIS A 442 -18.97 22.08 -4.05
CA HIS A 442 -20.39 21.96 -4.37
C HIS A 442 -21.01 23.36 -4.47
N SER A 443 -21.92 23.57 -5.42
CA SER A 443 -22.68 24.82 -5.47
C SER A 443 -23.45 24.99 -4.17
N PRO A 444 -23.44 26.20 -3.58
CA PRO A 444 -24.29 26.50 -2.44
C PRO A 444 -25.77 26.27 -2.79
N HIS A 445 -26.59 25.98 -1.78
CA HIS A 445 -28.04 25.97 -1.98
C HIS A 445 -28.56 27.37 -2.29
N VAL A 446 -29.70 27.46 -2.98
CA VAL A 446 -30.31 28.74 -3.34
C VAL A 446 -30.55 29.58 -2.08
N GLY A 447 -29.86 30.72 -1.98
CA GLY A 447 -29.93 31.64 -0.84
C GLY A 447 -28.73 31.62 0.10
N ASP A 448 -27.84 30.64 -0.01
CA ASP A 448 -26.57 30.59 0.73
C ASP A 448 -25.52 31.47 0.07
N THR A 449 -24.69 32.13 0.89
CA THR A 449 -23.56 32.93 0.39
C THR A 449 -22.36 32.06 0.08
N LEU A 450 -21.65 32.37 -1.01
CA LEU A 450 -20.39 31.74 -1.36
C LEU A 450 -19.33 31.89 -0.25
N PRO A 451 -18.51 30.85 0.01
CA PRO A 451 -17.56 30.86 1.11
C PRO A 451 -16.48 31.93 0.92
N GLN A 452 -16.29 32.75 1.96
CA GLN A 452 -15.31 33.84 1.99
C GLN A 452 -14.06 33.50 2.80
N THR A 453 -14.01 32.31 3.39
CA THR A 453 -12.86 31.81 4.17
C THR A 453 -12.56 30.37 3.78
N LEU A 454 -11.30 29.95 3.91
CA LEU A 454 -10.91 28.55 3.69
C LEU A 454 -11.73 27.62 4.58
N ALA A 455 -11.91 27.93 5.87
CA ALA A 455 -12.67 27.10 6.80
C ALA A 455 -14.11 26.85 6.32
N SER A 456 -14.80 27.89 5.83
CA SER A 456 -16.15 27.75 5.24
C SER A 456 -16.16 27.02 3.90
N ALA A 457 -15.09 27.15 3.11
CA ALA A 457 -15.00 26.49 1.81
C ALA A 457 -14.71 24.99 1.95
N LEU A 458 -13.92 24.61 2.96
CA LEU A 458 -13.61 23.22 3.21
C LEU A 458 -14.89 22.42 3.34
N SER A 459 -15.91 22.81 4.11
CA SER A 459 -17.13 22.01 4.27
C SER A 459 -17.89 21.65 2.98
N SER A 460 -17.65 22.33 1.86
CA SER A 460 -18.28 22.04 0.57
C SER A 460 -17.31 21.52 -0.50
N MET A 461 -16.03 21.28 -0.17
CA MET A 461 -15.04 20.79 -1.13
C MET A 461 -15.44 19.42 -1.68
N ARG A 462 -15.36 19.27 -3.01
CA ARG A 462 -15.69 18.02 -3.70
C ARG A 462 -14.54 17.02 -3.58
N SER A 463 -14.85 15.74 -3.40
CA SER A 463 -13.88 14.63 -3.47
C SER A 463 -13.37 14.38 -4.90
N SER A 464 -14.25 14.55 -5.89
CA SER A 464 -13.98 14.20 -7.29
C SER A 464 -13.82 15.43 -8.20
N THR A 465 -12.89 15.32 -9.16
CA THR A 465 -12.70 16.28 -10.26
C THR A 465 -13.54 15.95 -11.50
N ARG A 466 -14.41 14.94 -11.42
CA ARG A 466 -15.40 14.64 -12.46
C ARG A 466 -16.59 15.57 -12.35
N LEU A 467 -16.97 16.16 -13.47
CA LEU A 467 -18.04 17.15 -13.58
C LEU A 467 -18.99 16.79 -14.72
N GLU A 468 -20.25 17.17 -14.59
CA GLU A 468 -21.25 17.10 -15.66
C GLU A 468 -21.35 18.47 -16.35
N ALA A 469 -21.51 18.49 -17.67
CA ALA A 469 -21.81 19.71 -18.40
C ALA A 469 -23.11 20.35 -17.91
N THR A 470 -23.26 21.67 -18.05
CA THR A 470 -24.43 22.47 -17.63
C THR A 470 -24.74 22.53 -16.13
N ARG A 471 -23.99 21.80 -15.28
CA ARG A 471 -24.13 21.90 -13.83
C ARG A 471 -23.44 23.13 -13.27
N GLN A 472 -23.97 23.63 -12.17
CA GLN A 472 -23.32 24.68 -11.38
C GLN A 472 -22.22 24.09 -10.49
N LEU A 473 -21.16 24.87 -10.30
CA LEU A 473 -20.00 24.55 -9.50
C LEU A 473 -19.47 25.83 -8.87
N ALA A 474 -19.00 25.77 -7.63
CA ALA A 474 -18.21 26.85 -7.05
C ALA A 474 -16.72 26.53 -7.13
N LEU A 475 -15.91 27.51 -7.51
CA LEU A 475 -14.45 27.47 -7.50
C LEU A 475 -13.95 28.34 -6.36
N GLY A 476 -12.97 27.87 -5.60
CA GLY A 476 -12.35 28.63 -4.51
C GLY A 476 -10.82 28.69 -4.63
N TRP A 477 -10.21 29.73 -4.10
CA TRP A 477 -8.75 29.89 -4.02
C TRP A 477 -8.38 30.87 -2.91
N GLU A 478 -7.12 30.85 -2.51
CA GLU A 478 -6.54 31.78 -1.54
C GLU A 478 -5.37 32.51 -2.19
N VAL A 479 -5.34 33.83 -2.02
CA VAL A 479 -4.16 34.65 -2.27
C VAL A 479 -3.55 35.01 -0.93
N PHE A 480 -2.25 34.85 -0.77
CA PHE A 480 -1.50 35.29 0.41
C PHE A 480 -0.46 36.34 0.01
N GLY A 481 0.04 37.12 0.97
CA GLY A 481 1.11 38.12 0.76
C GLY A 481 0.68 39.48 0.19
N LEU A 482 -0.63 39.71 0.09
CA LEU A 482 -1.21 41.03 -0.19
C LEU A 482 -1.50 41.79 1.11
N GLY A 483 -1.84 43.08 1.02
CA GLY A 483 -2.27 43.89 2.17
C GLY A 483 -1.17 44.70 2.85
N TRP A 484 0.07 44.65 2.36
CA TRP A 484 1.12 45.61 2.73
C TRP A 484 0.79 47.05 2.27
N ARG A 485 0.04 47.16 1.17
CA ARG A 485 -0.54 48.41 0.65
C ARG A 485 -1.90 48.08 0.04
N GLN A 486 -2.73 49.10 -0.17
CA GLN A 486 -3.97 48.93 -0.92
C GLN A 486 -3.64 48.64 -2.39
N GLU A 487 -4.01 47.45 -2.86
CA GLU A 487 -3.79 46.99 -4.23
C GLU A 487 -5.15 46.71 -4.88
N ASP A 488 -5.34 47.11 -6.13
CA ASP A 488 -6.45 46.61 -6.95
C ASP A 488 -5.98 45.30 -7.59
N VAL A 489 -6.77 44.25 -7.43
CA VAL A 489 -6.45 42.89 -7.90
C VAL A 489 -7.43 42.53 -9.00
N ALA A 490 -6.91 42.10 -10.14
CA ALA A 490 -7.69 41.59 -11.26
C ALA A 490 -7.55 40.07 -11.35
N PHE A 491 -8.67 39.42 -11.66
CA PHE A 491 -8.80 37.99 -11.82
C PHE A 491 -9.28 37.66 -13.22
N GLU A 492 -8.63 36.69 -13.87
CA GLU A 492 -9.10 36.08 -15.10
C GLU A 492 -9.25 34.57 -14.88
N LEU A 493 -10.48 34.07 -15.01
CA LEU A 493 -10.79 32.64 -14.94
C LEU A 493 -11.20 32.15 -16.33
N SER A 494 -10.51 31.14 -16.85
CA SER A 494 -10.87 30.50 -18.10
C SER A 494 -11.01 28.97 -17.97
N PHE A 495 -11.85 28.39 -18.81
CA PHE A 495 -12.06 26.95 -18.93
C PHE A 495 -11.78 26.52 -20.36
N ARG A 496 -10.90 25.54 -20.58
CA ARG A 496 -10.45 25.14 -21.92
C ARG A 496 -10.24 23.63 -22.00
N LYS A 497 -10.43 23.04 -23.18
CA LYS A 497 -10.17 21.61 -23.43
C LYS A 497 -8.66 21.34 -23.38
N GLU A 498 -8.28 20.21 -22.80
CA GLU A 498 -6.89 19.75 -22.81
C GLU A 498 -6.57 19.14 -24.19
N GLU A 499 -5.74 19.82 -24.99
CA GLU A 499 -5.26 19.30 -26.28
C GLU A 499 -3.88 18.61 -26.12
N GLY A 500 -3.88 17.28 -25.99
CA GLY A 500 -2.68 16.43 -26.09
C GLY A 500 -1.92 16.09 -24.79
N SER A 501 -1.03 15.08 -24.86
CA SER A 501 -0.33 14.47 -23.71
C SER A 501 0.62 15.44 -23.01
N PHE A 502 0.15 16.02 -21.90
CA PHE A 502 0.79 17.10 -21.15
C PHE A 502 1.56 16.63 -19.89
N PHE A 503 1.93 15.35 -19.80
CA PHE A 503 2.51 14.77 -18.57
C PHE A 503 3.94 15.24 -18.22
N GLY A 504 4.58 16.11 -19.01
CA GLY A 504 6.01 16.39 -18.87
C GLY A 504 6.46 17.84 -18.58
N ARG A 505 5.59 18.87 -18.61
CA ARG A 505 6.08 20.28 -18.56
C ARG A 505 5.08 21.27 -17.95
N ILE A 506 5.02 21.35 -16.61
CA ILE A 506 4.24 22.38 -15.90
C ILE A 506 4.92 23.77 -15.92
N GLY A 507 6.15 23.92 -16.43
CA GLY A 507 6.91 25.17 -16.35
C GLY A 507 7.03 26.03 -17.62
N ARG A 508 6.30 25.77 -18.72
CA ARG A 508 6.57 26.48 -20.00
C ARG A 508 5.34 26.74 -20.88
N TRP A 509 4.26 27.28 -20.30
CA TRP A 509 3.15 27.85 -21.07
C TRP A 509 3.16 29.38 -20.97
N LEU A 510 4.25 30.01 -21.42
CA LEU A 510 4.25 31.42 -21.78
C LEU A 510 3.95 31.49 -23.28
N GLY A 511 2.69 31.84 -23.56
CA GLY A 511 2.09 32.27 -24.83
C GLY A 511 2.69 31.78 -26.14
N PHE A 512 1.94 30.97 -26.90
CA PHE A 512 1.83 31.09 -28.36
C PHE A 512 0.58 30.36 -28.89
N GLY A 513 -0.36 31.16 -29.40
CA GLY A 513 -1.25 30.97 -30.58
C GLY A 513 -1.86 29.61 -30.91
N GLY A 514 -3.20 29.55 -30.92
CA GLY A 514 -3.95 28.45 -31.54
C GLY A 514 -5.48 28.41 -31.34
N GLY A 515 -6.19 29.53 -31.50
CA GLY A 515 -7.54 29.55 -32.12
C GLY A 515 -8.67 28.60 -31.64
N GLN A 516 -8.84 28.34 -30.35
CA GLN A 516 -10.17 27.96 -29.82
C GLN A 516 -10.59 28.98 -28.76
N GLU A 517 -11.76 29.60 -28.96
CA GLU A 517 -12.41 30.41 -27.94
C GLU A 517 -12.59 29.57 -26.68
N ALA A 518 -12.21 30.11 -25.51
CA ALA A 518 -12.45 29.44 -24.25
C ALA A 518 -13.97 29.38 -24.01
N PRO A 519 -14.58 28.19 -23.84
CA PRO A 519 -16.02 28.06 -23.60
C PRO A 519 -16.53 28.89 -22.40
N LEU A 520 -15.65 29.22 -21.46
CA LEU A 520 -15.90 30.16 -20.37
C LEU A 520 -14.65 31.04 -20.17
N GLN A 521 -14.87 32.35 -20.09
CA GLN A 521 -13.89 33.35 -19.69
C GLN A 521 -14.59 34.41 -18.83
N LEU A 522 -14.10 34.62 -17.61
CA LEU A 522 -14.62 35.60 -16.66
C LEU A 522 -13.47 36.50 -16.22
N GLU A 523 -13.71 37.81 -16.26
CA GLU A 523 -12.75 38.83 -15.84
C GLU A 523 -13.41 39.80 -14.87
N TRP A 524 -12.77 40.06 -13.74
CA TRP A 524 -13.25 41.06 -12.79
C TRP A 524 -12.09 41.65 -11.99
N SER A 525 -12.37 42.72 -11.24
CA SER A 525 -11.40 43.33 -10.35
C SER A 525 -12.05 43.73 -9.04
N GLU A 526 -11.30 43.65 -7.96
CA GLU A 526 -11.72 44.05 -6.63
C GLU A 526 -10.56 44.64 -5.84
N ARG A 527 -10.87 45.31 -4.73
CA ARG A 527 -9.85 45.81 -3.82
C ARG A 527 -9.29 44.66 -3.01
N GLY A 528 -7.95 44.55 -3.00
CA GLY A 528 -7.22 43.62 -2.16
C GLY A 528 -7.41 43.89 -0.65
N PRO A 529 -6.91 42.98 0.19
CA PRO A 529 -7.05 43.08 1.64
C PRO A 529 -6.29 44.28 2.20
N SER A 530 -6.67 44.74 3.39
CA SER A 530 -6.03 45.86 4.10
C SER A 530 -4.92 45.44 5.07
N GLU A 531 -4.77 44.13 5.31
CA GLU A 531 -3.77 43.55 6.20
C GLU A 531 -3.19 42.29 5.54
N ILE A 532 -1.96 41.95 5.89
CA ILE A 532 -1.32 40.71 5.43
C ILE A 532 -2.02 39.52 6.07
N GLY A 533 -2.44 38.59 5.22
CA GLY A 533 -3.07 37.35 5.66
C GLY A 533 -3.69 36.57 4.51
N PRO A 534 -4.29 35.41 4.81
CA PRO A 534 -5.01 34.61 3.82
C PRO A 534 -6.23 35.37 3.31
N TRP A 535 -6.28 35.62 2.00
CA TRP A 535 -7.38 36.27 1.31
C TRP A 535 -8.09 35.27 0.40
N PHE A 536 -9.10 34.61 0.95
CA PHE A 536 -9.87 33.58 0.26
C PHE A 536 -10.96 34.20 -0.62
N ARG A 537 -11.14 33.62 -1.80
CA ARG A 537 -12.17 34.00 -2.77
C ARG A 537 -12.82 32.78 -3.38
N SER A 538 -14.06 32.97 -3.80
CA SER A 538 -14.81 31.97 -4.54
C SER A 538 -15.74 32.60 -5.56
N VAL A 539 -16.01 31.86 -6.63
CA VAL A 539 -16.93 32.25 -7.70
C VAL A 539 -17.76 31.04 -8.10
N GLU A 540 -19.05 31.26 -8.33
CA GLU A 540 -19.93 30.26 -8.90
C GLU A 540 -19.88 30.34 -10.43
N VAL A 541 -19.76 29.19 -11.08
CA VAL A 541 -19.75 29.05 -12.54
C VAL A 541 -20.73 27.97 -12.95
N THR A 542 -21.27 28.09 -14.17
CA THR A 542 -21.99 27.00 -14.82
C THR A 542 -21.05 26.36 -15.84
N ILE A 543 -20.88 25.05 -15.77
CA ILE A 543 -20.03 24.32 -16.73
C ILE A 543 -20.65 24.47 -18.12
N PRO A 544 -19.92 24.97 -19.13
CA PRO A 544 -20.45 25.11 -20.48
C PRO A 544 -20.89 23.77 -21.08
N GLU A 545 -21.81 23.80 -22.04
CA GLU A 545 -22.19 22.62 -22.81
C GLU A 545 -21.02 22.20 -23.72
N VAL A 546 -20.28 21.17 -23.32
CA VAL A 546 -19.07 20.69 -24.00
C VAL A 546 -19.05 19.16 -24.04
N ASP A 547 -18.36 18.60 -25.03
CA ASP A 547 -18.20 17.15 -25.13
C ASP A 547 -17.41 16.56 -23.95
N PRO A 548 -17.70 15.30 -23.55
CA PRO A 548 -16.90 14.57 -22.57
C PRO A 548 -15.40 14.59 -22.90
N GLY A 549 -14.56 14.69 -21.86
CA GLY A 549 -13.11 14.75 -22.00
C GLY A 549 -12.42 15.53 -20.88
N LYS A 550 -11.12 15.75 -21.04
CA LYS A 550 -10.30 16.49 -20.06
C LYS A 550 -10.29 17.98 -20.37
N TYR A 551 -10.45 18.79 -19.34
CA TYR A 551 -10.48 20.25 -19.41
C TYR A 551 -9.70 20.85 -18.25
N VAL A 552 -9.25 22.09 -18.42
CA VAL A 552 -8.48 22.83 -17.43
C VAL A 552 -9.19 24.12 -17.08
N PHE A 553 -9.43 24.33 -15.78
CA PHE A 553 -9.63 25.67 -15.23
C PHE A 553 -8.28 26.34 -15.06
N ARG A 554 -8.17 27.58 -15.52
CA ARG A 554 -6.98 28.41 -15.37
C ARG A 554 -7.37 29.74 -14.75
N LEU A 555 -6.79 30.04 -13.60
CA LEU A 555 -6.93 31.32 -12.90
C LEU A 555 -5.63 32.09 -13.02
N GLU A 556 -5.73 33.32 -13.53
CA GLU A 556 -4.68 34.34 -13.43
C GLU A 556 -5.09 35.39 -12.42
N VAL A 557 -4.12 35.82 -11.62
CA VAL A 557 -4.27 36.89 -10.64
C VAL A 557 -3.17 37.90 -10.87
N THR A 558 -3.57 39.15 -11.14
CA THR A 558 -2.64 40.26 -11.37
C THR A 558 -2.91 41.37 -10.36
N ALA A 559 -1.84 41.93 -9.82
CA ALA A 559 -1.89 43.10 -8.94
C ALA A 559 -0.78 44.07 -9.34
N ARG A 560 -1.08 45.37 -9.32
CA ARG A 560 -0.17 46.39 -9.86
C ARG A 560 1.20 46.35 -9.16
N GLY A 561 2.26 46.01 -9.89
CA GLY A 561 3.63 45.96 -9.34
C GLY A 561 3.96 44.67 -8.59
N ARG A 562 3.14 43.62 -8.76
CA ARG A 562 3.42 42.24 -8.39
C ARG A 562 3.67 41.41 -9.65
N GLU A 563 4.31 40.27 -9.49
CA GLU A 563 4.34 39.25 -10.53
C GLU A 563 2.94 38.66 -10.74
N GLU A 564 2.66 38.24 -11.97
CA GLU A 564 1.44 37.53 -12.31
C GLU A 564 1.45 36.13 -11.69
N LEU A 565 0.34 35.76 -11.04
CA LEU A 565 0.17 34.44 -10.43
C LEU A 565 -0.79 33.62 -11.27
N VAL A 566 -0.38 32.40 -11.62
CA VAL A 566 -1.19 31.49 -12.44
C VAL A 566 -1.34 30.14 -11.76
N ARG A 567 -2.57 29.65 -11.70
CA ARG A 567 -2.90 28.30 -11.22
C ARG A 567 -3.88 27.60 -12.12
N THR A 568 -3.75 26.28 -12.21
CA THR A 568 -4.60 25.45 -13.05
C THR A 568 -5.19 24.28 -12.25
N ARG A 569 -6.38 23.83 -12.65
CA ARG A 569 -7.01 22.61 -12.12
C ARG A 569 -7.59 21.82 -13.28
N MET A 570 -7.10 20.58 -13.42
CA MET A 570 -7.62 19.61 -14.37
C MET A 570 -8.95 19.04 -13.86
N VAL A 571 -9.90 18.88 -14.76
CA VAL A 571 -11.21 18.25 -14.52
C VAL A 571 -11.56 17.34 -15.69
N GLU A 572 -12.42 16.37 -15.43
CA GLU A 572 -12.93 15.46 -16.46
C GLU A 572 -14.44 15.71 -16.60
N ILE A 573 -14.89 16.09 -17.80
CA ILE A 573 -16.30 16.16 -18.13
C ILE A 573 -16.76 14.75 -18.50
N VAL A 574 -17.72 14.24 -17.73
CA VAL A 574 -18.35 12.94 -17.94
C VAL A 574 -19.71 13.10 -18.65
N PRO A 575 -20.19 12.04 -19.34
CA PRO A 575 -21.46 12.05 -20.07
C PRO A 575 -22.70 12.40 -19.24
#